data_AF-A0A3B8L0E3-F1
#
_entry.id   AF-A0A3B8L0E3-F1
#
_cell.length_a   1.000
_cell.length_b   1.000
_cell.length_c   1.000
_cell.angle_alpha   90.00
_cell.angle_beta   90.00
_cell.angle_gamma   90.00
#
_symmetry.space_group_name_H-M   'P 1'
#
loop_
_entity.id
_entity.type
_entity.pdbx_description
1 polymer ?
#
loop_
_entity_poly.entity_id
_entity_poly.type
_entity_poly.pdbx_seq_one_letter_code
_entity_poly.pdbx_strand_id
1 'polypeptide(L)'
;MALQGVLHNAMTFWTLSTHDATLDTVVLATSEFGADEGKVLSVANAGGRMVYINGNYTAGVVWVGRAMPTPELKLSRFVMRDESGLAVSQGSLTIRDVVVRHHNTGKYTIKVDHQVARRADRERTFEAASNDIEVSGKTKSFVGAKTEDVSIIIQSPGPKPCTIVSAEAEASWASSTE
;
A
#
# COMPACT_ATOMS: atom_id res chain seq x y z
N MET A 1 -16.77 8.44 9.43
CA MET A 1 -18.11 9.01 9.74
C MET A 1 -18.54 9.90 8.58
N ALA A 2 -19.78 9.76 8.10
CA ALA A 2 -20.35 10.55 7.02
C ALA A 2 -20.77 11.95 7.51
N LEU A 3 -20.23 13.03 6.93
CA LEU A 3 -20.52 14.41 7.33
C LEU A 3 -20.73 15.34 6.12
N GLN A 4 -21.66 16.28 6.25
CA GLN A 4 -21.89 17.36 5.28
C GLN A 4 -21.07 18.60 5.66
N GLY A 5 -20.39 19.21 4.69
CA GLY A 5 -19.52 20.36 4.92
C GLY A 5 -20.26 21.70 4.91
N VAL A 6 -19.72 22.68 5.64
CA VAL A 6 -20.13 24.10 5.59
C VAL A 6 -18.96 24.95 5.11
N LEU A 7 -19.17 25.76 4.06
CA LEU A 7 -18.14 26.66 3.53
C LEU A 7 -18.12 27.98 4.31
N HIS A 8 -16.95 28.38 4.80
CA HIS A 8 -16.72 29.69 5.39
C HIS A 8 -15.30 30.17 5.10
N ASN A 9 -15.13 31.41 4.61
CA ASN A 9 -13.81 31.99 4.27
C ASN A 9 -12.91 31.07 3.43
N ALA A 10 -13.46 30.46 2.37
CA ALA A 10 -12.78 29.51 1.49
C ALA A 10 -12.25 28.22 2.18
N MET A 11 -12.73 27.92 3.39
CA MET A 11 -12.49 26.65 4.10
C MET A 11 -13.81 25.90 4.25
N THR A 12 -13.77 24.58 4.08
CA THR A 12 -14.90 23.71 4.40
C THR A 12 -14.72 23.14 5.80
N PHE A 13 -15.75 23.23 6.62
CA PHE A 13 -15.78 22.76 8.01
C PHE A 13 -16.74 21.59 8.16
N TRP A 14 -16.37 20.63 9.01
CA TRP A 14 -17.21 19.53 9.46
C TRP A 14 -17.20 19.47 10.98
N THR A 15 -18.38 19.28 11.58
CA THR A 15 -18.54 19.16 13.03
C THR A 15 -18.74 17.69 13.41
N LEU A 16 -17.91 17.22 14.32
CA LEU A 16 -17.94 15.86 14.86
C LEU A 16 -18.92 15.78 16.04
N SER A 17 -19.63 14.66 16.18
CA SER A 17 -20.51 14.40 17.33
C SER A 17 -19.73 14.19 18.64
N THR A 18 -18.47 13.75 18.54
CA THR A 18 -17.57 13.48 19.66
C THR A 18 -16.25 14.19 19.45
N HIS A 19 -15.59 14.58 20.55
CA HIS A 19 -14.27 15.19 20.50
C HIS A 19 -13.21 14.12 20.17
N ASP A 20 -12.49 14.28 19.07
CA ASP A 20 -11.39 13.43 18.64
C ASP A 20 -10.32 14.26 17.90
N ALA A 21 -9.27 14.62 18.63
CA ALA A 21 -8.15 15.39 18.09
C ALA A 21 -7.15 14.54 17.28
N THR A 22 -7.39 13.24 17.12
CA THR A 22 -6.49 12.34 16.38
C THR A 22 -6.93 12.10 14.95
N LEU A 23 -8.09 12.64 14.53
CA LEU A 23 -8.53 12.61 13.15
C LEU A 23 -7.71 13.59 12.31
N ASP A 24 -7.18 13.12 11.20
CA ASP A 24 -6.25 13.87 10.34
C ASP A 24 -6.55 13.68 8.85
N THR A 25 -7.62 12.94 8.51
CA THR A 25 -7.91 12.51 7.15
C THR A 25 -9.39 12.69 6.80
N VAL A 26 -9.65 13.22 5.60
CA VAL A 26 -10.97 13.33 4.98
C VAL A 26 -10.95 12.61 3.63
N VAL A 27 -11.96 11.80 3.35
CA VAL A 27 -12.17 11.13 2.06
C VAL A 27 -13.44 11.68 1.41
N LEU A 28 -13.32 12.16 0.18
CA LEU A 28 -14.45 12.62 -0.63
C LEU A 28 -15.19 11.39 -1.18
N ALA A 29 -16.29 10.97 -0.57
CA ALA A 29 -16.76 9.58 -0.73
C ALA A 29 -18.01 9.40 -1.58
N THR A 30 -18.49 10.48 -2.19
CA THR A 30 -19.73 10.45 -2.95
C THR A 30 -19.52 11.05 -4.34
N SER A 31 -20.32 10.61 -5.30
CA SER A 31 -20.18 10.97 -6.72
C SER A 31 -20.39 12.45 -7.01
N GLU A 32 -20.97 13.22 -6.09
CA GLU A 32 -21.11 14.68 -6.21
C GLU A 32 -19.76 15.42 -6.27
N PHE A 33 -18.67 14.77 -5.85
CA PHE A 33 -17.30 15.28 -6.03
C PHE A 33 -16.71 15.01 -7.43
N GLY A 34 -17.43 14.30 -8.31
CA GLY A 34 -17.00 14.04 -9.68
C GLY A 34 -15.64 13.36 -9.75
N ALA A 35 -14.69 13.95 -10.50
CA ALA A 35 -13.34 13.40 -10.66
C ALA A 35 -12.52 13.35 -9.36
N ASP A 36 -12.93 14.08 -8.33
CA ASP A 36 -12.28 14.06 -7.00
C ASP A 36 -12.91 13.01 -6.06
N GLU A 37 -13.89 12.21 -6.50
CA GLU A 37 -14.40 11.08 -5.72
C GLU A 37 -13.27 10.10 -5.35
N GLY A 38 -13.25 9.66 -4.09
CA GLY A 38 -12.22 8.81 -3.49
C GLY A 38 -10.94 9.53 -3.10
N LYS A 39 -10.81 10.84 -3.38
CA LYS A 39 -9.62 11.61 -3.01
C LYS A 39 -9.48 11.71 -1.50
N VAL A 40 -8.26 11.47 -1.03
CA VAL A 40 -7.86 11.57 0.37
C VAL A 40 -7.19 12.93 0.59
N LEU A 41 -7.68 13.66 1.59
CA LEU A 41 -7.19 14.98 1.95
C LEU A 41 -6.68 14.96 3.40
N SER A 42 -5.51 15.54 3.61
CA SER A 42 -4.97 15.76 4.96
C SER A 42 -5.65 16.96 5.60
N VAL A 43 -6.05 16.82 6.86
CA VAL A 43 -6.72 17.85 7.64
C VAL A 43 -5.67 18.64 8.41
N ALA A 44 -5.77 19.97 8.38
CA ALA A 44 -5.13 20.82 9.38
C ALA A 44 -6.03 20.80 10.63
N ASN A 45 -5.69 20.02 11.65
CA ASN A 45 -6.57 19.85 12.81
C ASN A 45 -6.60 21.15 13.64
N ALA A 46 -7.78 21.76 13.82
CA ALA A 46 -7.99 22.77 14.86
C ALA A 46 -9.28 22.45 15.61
N GLY A 47 -9.12 21.96 16.84
CA GLY A 47 -10.15 22.11 17.87
C GLY A 47 -11.01 20.89 18.16
N GLY A 48 -10.56 19.67 17.84
CA GLY A 48 -11.04 18.41 18.45
C GLY A 48 -12.46 17.95 18.09
N ARG A 49 -13.44 18.85 17.96
CA ARG A 49 -14.78 18.58 17.40
C ARG A 49 -14.96 19.15 16.00
N MET A 50 -13.98 19.88 15.49
CA MET A 50 -14.05 20.55 14.19
C MET A 50 -12.88 20.14 13.32
N VAL A 51 -13.19 19.80 12.09
CA VAL A 51 -12.26 19.41 11.04
C VAL A 51 -12.45 20.40 9.91
N TYR A 52 -11.37 20.97 9.37
CA TYR A 52 -11.48 21.89 8.24
C TYR A 52 -10.34 21.72 7.25
N ILE A 53 -10.63 22.07 5.99
CA ILE A 53 -9.69 21.99 4.87
C ILE A 53 -9.91 23.22 3.98
N ASN A 54 -8.82 23.77 3.44
CA ASN A 54 -8.88 24.83 2.43
C ASN A 54 -9.51 24.31 1.13
N GLY A 55 -10.51 25.04 0.62
CA GLY A 55 -11.28 24.69 -0.56
C GLY A 55 -12.77 24.50 -0.28
N ASN A 56 -13.54 24.35 -1.35
CA ASN A 56 -14.97 24.09 -1.29
C ASN A 56 -15.26 22.60 -1.51
N TYR A 57 -15.59 21.89 -0.43
CA TYR A 57 -15.97 20.48 -0.41
C TYR A 57 -17.40 20.30 0.12
N THR A 58 -18.29 21.24 -0.17
CA THR A 58 -19.71 21.21 0.23
C THR A 58 -20.60 20.44 -0.74
N ALA A 59 -20.05 19.94 -1.86
CA ALA A 59 -20.81 19.27 -2.90
C ALA A 59 -21.46 17.95 -2.44
N GLY A 60 -20.86 17.26 -1.46
CA GLY A 60 -21.34 15.96 -1.01
C GLY A 60 -20.89 15.61 0.40
N VAL A 61 -21.10 14.34 0.75
CA VAL A 61 -20.78 13.79 2.07
C VAL A 61 -19.33 13.30 2.07
N VAL A 62 -18.59 13.62 3.12
CA VAL A 62 -17.22 13.15 3.31
C VAL A 62 -17.13 12.11 4.42
N TRP A 63 -16.07 11.32 4.39
CA TRP A 63 -15.70 10.42 5.48
C TRP A 63 -14.52 10.97 6.22
N VAL A 64 -14.69 11.26 7.51
CA VAL A 64 -13.59 11.67 8.39
C VAL A 64 -13.05 10.46 9.14
N GLY A 65 -11.72 10.37 9.23
CA GLY A 65 -10.99 9.29 9.87
C GLY A 65 -9.56 9.66 10.25
N ARG A 66 -8.78 8.63 10.61
CA ARG A 66 -7.33 8.70 10.83
C ARG A 66 -6.62 8.16 9.60
N ALA A 67 -5.45 8.69 9.29
CA ALA A 67 -4.55 8.12 8.32
C ALA A 67 -4.15 6.73 8.83
N MET A 68 -4.40 5.71 8.03
CA MET A 68 -3.76 4.43 8.30
C MET A 68 -2.29 4.58 7.91
N PRO A 69 -1.34 4.20 8.77
CA PRO A 69 0.04 4.10 8.34
C PRO A 69 0.08 3.17 7.13
N THR A 70 0.88 3.52 6.12
CA THR A 70 1.06 2.70 4.91
C THR A 70 1.31 1.26 5.34
N PRO A 71 0.35 0.33 5.13
CA PRO A 71 0.54 -1.04 5.58
C PRO A 71 1.68 -1.66 4.81
N GLU A 72 2.61 -2.27 5.54
CA GLU A 72 3.77 -2.96 4.99
C GLU A 72 3.71 -4.44 5.32
N LEU A 73 3.80 -5.28 4.29
CA LEU A 73 3.97 -6.72 4.42
C LEU A 73 5.39 -7.07 3.99
N LYS A 74 6.26 -7.32 4.97
CA LYS A 74 7.59 -7.85 4.72
C LYS A 74 7.51 -9.36 4.51
N LEU A 75 7.91 -9.83 3.33
CA LEU A 75 7.94 -11.25 3.02
C LEU A 75 9.06 -11.95 3.80
N SER A 76 8.83 -13.21 4.16
CA SER A 76 9.90 -14.07 4.66
C SER A 76 10.97 -14.25 3.59
N ARG A 77 12.20 -14.50 4.01
CA ARG A 77 13.27 -14.92 3.11
C ARG A 77 12.84 -16.16 2.32
N PHE A 78 13.03 -16.13 1.00
CA PHE A 78 12.78 -17.30 0.17
C PHE A 78 13.86 -18.35 0.42
N VAL A 79 13.46 -19.60 0.58
CA VAL A 79 14.39 -20.72 0.81
C VAL A 79 14.02 -21.86 -0.12
N MET A 80 15.03 -22.60 -0.59
CA MET A 80 14.80 -23.88 -1.26
C MET A 80 14.24 -24.87 -0.23
N ARG A 81 13.27 -25.68 -0.63
CA ARG A 81 12.73 -26.76 0.21
C ARG A 81 12.96 -28.11 -0.44
N ASP A 82 13.23 -29.12 0.36
CA ASP A 82 13.32 -30.52 -0.09
C ASP A 82 11.93 -31.15 -0.28
N GLU A 83 11.90 -32.43 -0.66
CA GLU A 83 10.66 -33.19 -0.86
C GLU A 83 9.82 -33.34 0.43
N SER A 84 10.45 -33.20 1.60
CA SER A 84 9.79 -33.21 2.91
C SER A 84 9.31 -31.82 3.33
N GLY A 85 9.54 -30.79 2.50
CA GLY A 85 9.19 -29.40 2.78
C GLY A 85 10.15 -28.70 3.74
N LEU A 86 11.30 -29.30 4.08
CA LEU A 86 12.31 -28.69 4.96
C LEU A 86 13.20 -27.75 4.18
N ALA A 87 13.64 -26.66 4.81
CA ALA A 87 14.53 -25.69 4.17
C ALA A 87 15.93 -26.30 3.97
N VAL A 88 16.44 -26.25 2.73
CA VAL A 88 17.80 -26.68 2.41
C VAL A 88 18.80 -25.62 2.86
N SER A 89 19.76 -25.99 3.71
CA SER A 89 20.72 -25.07 4.33
C SER A 89 22.02 -24.88 3.54
N GLN A 90 22.38 -25.83 2.68
CA GLN A 90 23.64 -25.82 1.92
C GLN A 90 23.44 -25.35 0.48
N GLY A 91 24.08 -24.26 0.08
CA GLY A 91 24.00 -23.70 -1.27
C GLY A 91 23.58 -22.23 -1.24
N SER A 92 23.24 -21.68 -2.40
CA SER A 92 22.80 -20.29 -2.52
C SER A 92 21.62 -20.17 -3.48
N LEU A 93 20.57 -19.48 -3.04
CA LEU A 93 19.39 -19.17 -3.84
C LEU A 93 19.49 -17.74 -4.37
N THR A 94 19.50 -17.59 -5.69
CA THR A 94 19.47 -16.30 -6.38
C THR A 94 18.08 -16.06 -6.95
N ILE A 95 17.39 -15.02 -6.46
CA ILE A 95 16.06 -14.62 -6.93
C ILE A 95 16.24 -13.75 -8.17
N ARG A 96 15.63 -14.15 -9.29
CA ARG A 96 15.56 -13.32 -10.50
C ARG A 96 14.38 -12.36 -10.41
N ASP A 97 13.18 -12.88 -10.17
CA ASP A 97 11.95 -12.10 -10.09
C ASP A 97 11.07 -12.54 -8.93
N VAL A 98 10.23 -11.63 -8.45
CA VAL A 98 9.12 -11.92 -7.54
C VAL A 98 7.82 -11.66 -8.28
N VAL A 99 6.88 -12.60 -8.18
CA VAL A 99 5.54 -12.50 -8.74
C VAL A 99 4.55 -12.43 -7.60
N VAL A 100 3.79 -11.34 -7.52
CA VAL A 100 2.75 -11.12 -6.52
C VAL A 100 1.40 -11.23 -7.21
N ARG A 101 0.56 -12.16 -6.77
CA ARG A 101 -0.83 -12.30 -7.21
C ARG A 101 -1.76 -11.62 -6.23
N HIS A 102 -2.80 -10.97 -6.74
CA HIS A 102 -3.73 -10.21 -5.91
C HIS A 102 -5.18 -10.45 -6.35
N HIS A 103 -6.12 -10.09 -5.47
CA HIS A 103 -7.55 -10.20 -5.75
C HIS A 103 -8.34 -9.08 -5.06
N ASN A 104 -9.23 -8.39 -5.76
CA ASN A 104 -9.91 -7.19 -5.27
C ASN A 104 -8.94 -6.19 -4.63
N THR A 105 -7.94 -5.75 -5.39
CA THR A 105 -6.82 -4.96 -4.90
C THR A 105 -6.71 -3.64 -5.65
N GLY A 106 -6.54 -2.54 -4.89
CA GLY A 106 -6.11 -1.25 -5.42
C GLY A 106 -4.60 -1.19 -5.63
N LYS A 107 -4.06 0.02 -5.69
CA LYS A 107 -2.62 0.25 -5.86
C LYS A 107 -1.77 -0.35 -4.73
N TYR A 108 -0.66 -0.97 -5.10
CA TYR A 108 0.41 -1.38 -4.16
C TYR A 108 1.78 -1.28 -4.82
N THR A 109 2.83 -1.27 -4.00
CA THR A 109 4.23 -1.22 -4.44
C THR A 109 4.97 -2.44 -3.90
N ILE A 110 5.70 -3.13 -4.77
CA ILE A 110 6.69 -4.15 -4.40
C ILE A 110 8.04 -3.45 -4.29
N LYS A 111 8.56 -3.30 -3.07
CA LYS A 111 9.88 -2.78 -2.78
C LYS A 111 10.87 -3.92 -2.56
N VAL A 112 11.99 -3.85 -3.27
CA VAL A 112 13.15 -4.73 -3.12
C VAL A 112 14.26 -3.89 -2.51
N ASP A 113 14.49 -4.10 -1.22
CA ASP A 113 15.54 -3.44 -0.44
C ASP A 113 16.80 -4.31 -0.48
N HIS A 114 17.88 -3.76 -1.06
CA HIS A 114 19.17 -4.43 -1.12
C HIS A 114 19.99 -4.11 0.13
N GLN A 115 20.18 -5.12 0.99
CA GLN A 115 20.92 -4.98 2.24
C GLN A 115 22.43 -4.82 2.04
N VAL A 116 22.92 -5.02 0.81
CA VAL A 116 24.33 -4.85 0.44
C VAL A 116 24.53 -3.48 -0.21
N ALA A 117 25.42 -2.68 0.36
CA ALA A 117 25.66 -1.25 0.04
C ALA A 117 26.01 -0.90 -1.42
N ARG A 118 26.10 -1.87 -2.32
CA ARG A 118 26.50 -1.67 -3.73
C ARG A 118 25.35 -1.81 -4.72
N ARG A 119 24.11 -2.01 -4.26
CA ARG A 119 22.93 -2.13 -5.13
C ARG A 119 21.85 -1.17 -4.68
N ALA A 120 21.28 -0.44 -5.64
CA ALA A 120 20.16 0.45 -5.37
C ALA A 120 18.87 -0.36 -5.17
N ASP A 121 18.04 0.10 -4.25
CA ASP A 121 16.68 -0.40 -4.07
C ASP A 121 15.87 -0.29 -5.35
N ARG A 122 14.88 -1.17 -5.48
CA ARG A 122 13.97 -1.20 -6.62
C ARG A 122 12.54 -1.22 -6.17
N GLU A 123 11.70 -0.55 -6.93
CA GLU A 123 10.27 -0.51 -6.68
C GLU A 123 9.52 -0.82 -7.96
N ARG A 124 8.44 -1.60 -7.82
CA ARG A 124 7.48 -1.84 -8.88
C ARG A 124 6.09 -1.59 -8.34
N THR A 125 5.44 -0.57 -8.89
CA THR A 125 4.07 -0.22 -8.54
C THR A 125 3.10 -0.97 -9.45
N PHE A 126 2.09 -1.55 -8.84
CA PHE A 126 0.88 -2.00 -9.49
C PHE A 126 -0.17 -0.88 -9.45
N GLU A 127 -0.78 -0.58 -10.59
CA GLU A 127 -1.92 0.34 -10.70
C GLU A 127 -2.99 -0.31 -11.56
N ALA A 128 -4.23 -0.34 -11.09
CA ALA A 128 -5.36 -0.83 -11.86
C ALA A 128 -5.67 0.12 -13.02
N ALA A 129 -6.08 -0.43 -14.18
CA ALA A 129 -6.28 0.34 -15.40
C ALA A 129 -7.33 1.45 -15.28
N SER A 130 -8.36 1.27 -14.46
CA SER A 130 -9.43 2.27 -14.26
C SER A 130 -9.24 3.14 -13.01
N ASN A 131 -8.03 3.18 -12.43
CA ASN A 131 -7.78 3.71 -11.08
C ASN A 131 -8.62 3.04 -9.97
N ASP A 132 -9.43 2.02 -10.27
CA ASP A 132 -10.28 1.33 -9.29
C ASP A 132 -9.57 0.14 -8.63
N ILE A 133 -10.37 -0.83 -8.19
CA ILE A 133 -9.97 -2.11 -7.63
C ILE A 133 -9.89 -3.12 -8.77
N GLU A 134 -8.72 -3.72 -8.99
CA GLU A 134 -8.60 -4.86 -9.91
C GLU A 134 -9.07 -6.13 -9.22
N VAL A 135 -10.00 -6.86 -9.86
CA VAL A 135 -10.59 -8.08 -9.31
C VAL A 135 -9.54 -9.19 -9.17
N SER A 136 -8.68 -9.38 -10.16
CA SER A 136 -7.62 -10.39 -10.10
C SER A 136 -6.51 -10.03 -11.07
N GLY A 137 -5.27 -10.14 -10.61
CA GLY A 137 -4.11 -9.80 -11.43
C GLY A 137 -2.81 -10.30 -10.83
N LYS A 138 -1.71 -9.96 -11.50
CA LYS A 138 -0.36 -10.25 -11.00
C LYS A 138 0.61 -9.14 -11.38
N THR A 139 1.54 -8.86 -10.48
CA THR A 139 2.64 -7.92 -10.71
C THR A 139 3.96 -8.64 -10.51
N LYS A 140 4.86 -8.45 -11.49
CA LYS A 140 6.20 -9.03 -11.47
C LYS A 140 7.23 -7.93 -11.25
N SER A 141 8.14 -8.15 -10.30
CA SER A 141 9.24 -7.22 -9.98
C SER A 141 10.58 -7.93 -10.06
N PHE A 142 11.56 -7.30 -10.71
CA PHE A 142 12.90 -7.84 -10.87
C PHE A 142 13.75 -7.61 -9.62
N VAL A 143 14.33 -8.69 -9.09
CA VAL A 143 15.18 -8.70 -7.89
C VAL A 143 16.65 -8.84 -8.29
N GLY A 144 16.99 -9.93 -8.99
CA GLY A 144 18.35 -10.20 -9.47
C GLY A 144 19.42 -10.28 -8.36
N ALA A 145 19.14 -10.90 -7.22
CA ALA A 145 20.06 -10.97 -6.07
C ALA A 145 19.90 -12.25 -5.25
N LYS A 146 20.90 -12.57 -4.43
CA LYS A 146 20.79 -13.66 -3.47
C LYS A 146 19.72 -13.35 -2.44
N THR A 147 19.01 -14.38 -1.99
CA THR A 147 17.94 -14.20 -1.01
C THR A 147 18.44 -13.70 0.35
N GLU A 148 19.71 -13.89 0.70
CA GLU A 148 20.31 -13.37 1.92
C GLU A 148 20.56 -11.85 1.89
N ASP A 149 20.71 -11.29 0.68
CA ASP A 149 21.11 -9.90 0.42
C ASP A 149 19.92 -8.95 0.20
N VAL A 150 18.68 -9.46 0.27
CA VAL A 150 17.48 -8.67 -0.04
C VAL A 150 16.35 -8.86 0.96
N SER A 151 15.57 -7.81 1.14
CA SER A 151 14.26 -7.81 1.79
C SER A 151 13.21 -7.40 0.78
N ILE A 152 12.12 -8.15 0.67
CA ILE A 152 11.01 -7.84 -0.23
C ILE A 152 9.81 -7.41 0.60
N ILE A 153 9.29 -6.23 0.32
CA ILE A 153 8.22 -5.57 1.08
C ILE A 153 7.11 -5.21 0.11
N ILE A 154 5.86 -5.51 0.47
CA ILE A 154 4.68 -5.06 -0.26
C ILE A 154 4.03 -3.93 0.54
N GLN A 155 3.85 -2.77 -0.07
CA GLN A 155 3.27 -1.58 0.57
C GLN A 155 1.96 -1.18 -0.11
N SER A 156 0.95 -0.78 0.65
CA SER A 156 -0.30 -0.23 0.11
C SER A 156 -0.46 1.25 0.50
N PRO A 157 -0.15 2.20 -0.39
CA PRO A 157 -0.07 3.62 -0.03
C PRO A 157 -1.43 4.33 0.05
N GLY A 158 -2.54 3.62 0.23
CA GLY A 158 -3.87 4.23 0.18
C GLY A 158 -4.96 3.46 0.92
N PRO A 159 -6.15 4.04 1.01
CA PRO A 159 -7.28 3.45 1.75
C PRO A 159 -7.97 2.32 0.98
N LYS A 160 -7.57 2.05 -0.26
CA LYS A 160 -8.18 1.00 -1.08
C LYS A 160 -7.77 -0.39 -0.56
N PRO A 161 -8.63 -1.41 -0.69
CA PRO A 161 -8.28 -2.77 -0.30
C PRO A 161 -6.97 -3.24 -0.96
N CYS A 162 -6.18 -4.01 -0.23
CA CYS A 162 -4.98 -4.67 -0.74
C CYS A 162 -4.95 -6.11 -0.27
N THR A 163 -5.47 -7.01 -1.11
CA THR A 163 -5.45 -8.45 -0.83
C THR A 163 -4.37 -9.11 -1.68
N ILE A 164 -3.34 -9.61 -1.01
CA ILE A 164 -2.28 -10.40 -1.63
C ILE A 164 -2.64 -11.87 -1.45
N VAL A 165 -2.79 -12.58 -2.58
CA VAL A 165 -3.17 -14.01 -2.60
C VAL A 165 -1.94 -14.90 -2.49
N SER A 166 -0.87 -14.57 -3.23
CA SER A 166 0.41 -15.25 -3.14
C SER A 166 1.57 -14.34 -3.52
N ALA A 167 2.76 -14.69 -3.03
CA ALA A 167 4.03 -14.14 -3.47
C ALA A 167 4.98 -15.30 -3.77
N GLU A 168 5.43 -15.40 -5.01
CA GLU A 168 6.27 -16.46 -5.54
C GLU A 168 7.58 -15.87 -6.06
N ALA A 169 8.67 -16.65 -6.02
CA ALA A 169 9.97 -16.23 -6.55
C ALA A 169 10.38 -17.12 -7.73
N GLU A 170 10.77 -16.50 -8.84
CA GLU A 170 11.50 -17.19 -9.91
C GLU A 170 12.99 -17.10 -9.56
N ALA A 171 13.60 -18.24 -9.20
CA ALA A 171 14.95 -18.30 -8.65
C ALA A 171 15.79 -19.42 -9.26
N SER A 172 17.11 -19.29 -9.14
CA SER A 172 18.08 -20.35 -9.43
C SER A 172 18.81 -20.77 -8.16
N TRP A 173 19.10 -22.06 -8.06
CA TRP A 173 19.83 -22.65 -6.95
C TRP A 173 21.21 -23.10 -7.40
N ALA A 174 22.23 -22.76 -6.63
CA ALA A 174 23.58 -23.29 -6.79
C ALA A 174 23.94 -24.13 -5.56
N SER A 175 24.15 -25.43 -5.76
CA SER A 175 24.67 -26.30 -4.70
C SER A 175 26.11 -25.90 -4.38
N SER A 176 26.47 -25.90 -3.10
CA SER A 176 27.89 -25.86 -2.72
C SER A 176 28.51 -27.21 -3.06
N THR A 177 29.35 -27.27 -4.09
CA THR A 177 30.30 -28.37 -4.24
C THR A 177 31.42 -28.13 -3.23
N GLU A 178 31.44 -28.93 -2.16
CA GLU A 178 32.63 -29.10 -1.30
C GLU A 178 33.72 -29.88 -2.04
#